data_AF-A0A4Z0QB22-F1
#
_entry.id   AF-A0A4Z0QB22-F1
#
_cell.length_a   1.000
_cell.length_b   1.000
_cell.length_c   1.000
_cell.angle_alpha   90.00
_cell.angle_beta   90.00
_cell.angle_gamma   90.00
#
_symmetry.space_group_name_H-M   'P 1'
#
loop_
_entity.id
_entity.type
_entity.pdbx_description
1 polymer ?
#
loop_
_entity_poly.entity_id
_entity_poly.type
_entity_poly.pdbx_seq_one_letter_code
_entity_poly.pdbx_strand_id
1 'polypeptide(L)'
;MTERQKYLRLLSIVIEDLPTSAIDTAVRAGYEATTTMLANVRIGRVMNLEHLVALIGFGLPDFQIPEELLPVAPARVSVPLPLNL
;
A
#
# COMPACT_ATOMS: atom_id res chain seq x y z
N MET A 1 -12.46 2.08 11.08
CA MET A 1 -11.05 2.23 11.47
C MET A 1 -10.41 3.34 10.66
N THR A 2 -9.52 4.13 11.26
CA THR A 2 -8.70 5.10 10.51
C THR A 2 -7.68 4.38 9.62
N GLU A 3 -7.17 5.03 8.57
CA GLU A 3 -6.12 4.43 7.74
C GLU A 3 -4.89 4.02 8.54
N ARG A 4 -4.49 4.85 9.51
CA ARG A 4 -3.40 4.52 10.43
C ARG A 4 -3.67 3.25 11.22
N GLN A 5 -4.89 3.07 11.73
CA GLN A 5 -5.26 1.85 12.47
C GLN A 5 -5.25 0.62 11.56
N LYS A 6 -5.77 0.74 10.33
CA LYS A 6 -5.74 -0.32 9.33
C LYS A 6 -4.29 -0.72 8.99
N TYR A 7 -3.44 0.27 8.72
CA TYR A 7 -2.02 0.09 8.44
C TYR A 7 -1.31 -0.66 9.57
N LEU A 8 -1.44 -0.21 10.82
CA LEU A 8 -0.73 -0.82 11.94
C LEU A 8 -1.20 -2.26 12.18
N ARG A 9 -2.51 -2.50 12.05
CA ARG A 9 -3.07 -3.85 12.19
C ARG A 9 -2.60 -4.76 11.06
N LEU A 10 -2.66 -4.31 9.80
CA LEU A 10 -2.22 -5.09 8.66
C LEU A 10 -0.72 -5.39 8.74
N LEU A 11 0.10 -4.39 9.07
CA LEU A 11 1.54 -4.58 9.28
C LEU A 11 1.81 -5.61 10.38
N SER A 12 1.10 -5.56 11.51
CA SER A 12 1.29 -6.53 12.59
C SER A 12 0.99 -7.98 12.19
N ILE A 13 0.20 -8.19 11.14
CA ILE A 13 -0.13 -9.53 10.63
C ILE A 13 0.97 -10.04 9.69
N VAL A 14 1.54 -9.16 8.85
CA VAL A 14 2.42 -9.58 7.75
C VAL A 14 3.90 -9.29 7.98
N ILE A 15 4.29 -8.56 9.03
CA ILE A 15 5.66 -8.05 9.20
C ILE A 15 6.75 -9.13 9.22
N GLU A 16 6.44 -10.33 9.73
CA GLU A 16 7.39 -11.44 9.80
C GLU A 16 7.51 -12.17 8.46
N ASP A 17 6.42 -12.20 7.67
CA ASP A 17 6.34 -12.99 6.45
C ASP A 17 6.64 -12.18 5.18
N LEU A 18 6.38 -10.86 5.18
CA LEU A 18 6.47 -10.01 4.01
C LEU A 18 7.94 -9.88 3.55
N PRO A 19 8.34 -10.49 2.42
CA PRO A 19 9.74 -10.59 2.06
C PRO A 19 10.29 -9.25 1.56
N THR A 20 11.61 -9.05 1.71
CA THR A 20 12.28 -7.87 1.17
C THR A 20 12.18 -7.78 -0.36
N SER A 21 12.15 -8.93 -1.03
CA SER A 21 12.02 -9.06 -2.49
C SER A 21 10.69 -8.50 -3.03
N ALA A 22 9.65 -8.33 -2.20
CA ALA A 22 8.40 -7.68 -2.60
C ALA A 22 8.63 -6.28 -3.19
N ILE A 23 9.65 -5.55 -2.70
CA ILE A 23 10.03 -4.24 -3.20
C ILE A 23 10.60 -4.34 -4.61
N ASP A 24 11.53 -5.29 -4.82
CA ASP A 24 12.15 -5.50 -6.13
C ASP A 24 11.10 -5.95 -7.17
N THR A 25 10.17 -6.81 -6.76
CA THR A 25 9.04 -7.24 -7.59
C THR A 25 8.15 -6.04 -7.94
N ALA A 26 7.80 -5.19 -6.98
CA ALA A 26 6.99 -3.99 -7.22
C ALA A 26 7.66 -3.02 -8.21
N VAL A 27 8.96 -2.76 -8.03
CA VAL A 27 9.74 -1.87 -8.92
C VAL A 27 9.81 -2.45 -10.33
N ARG A 28 10.06 -3.76 -10.48
CA ARG A 28 10.07 -4.43 -11.80
C ARG A 28 8.71 -4.41 -12.49
N ALA A 29 7.64 -4.44 -11.70
CA ALA A 29 6.27 -4.31 -12.19
C ALA A 29 5.88 -2.87 -12.54
N GLY A 30 6.78 -1.89 -12.35
CA GLY A 30 6.53 -0.48 -12.67
C GLY A 30 5.66 0.23 -11.62
N TYR A 31 5.58 -0.28 -10.39
CA TYR A 31 4.82 0.37 -9.32
C TYR A 31 5.41 1.74 -8.99
N GLU A 32 4.56 2.78 -8.99
CA GLU A 32 4.98 4.18 -8.84
C GLU A 32 5.23 4.55 -7.37
N ALA A 33 6.29 4.02 -6.78
CA ALA A 33 6.84 4.46 -5.50
C ALA A 33 8.36 4.21 -5.47
N THR A 34 9.10 5.07 -4.77
CA THR A 34 10.55 4.87 -4.65
C THR A 34 10.88 3.65 -3.79
N THR A 35 11.98 2.96 -4.10
CA THR A 35 12.48 1.82 -3.30
C THR A 35 12.61 2.20 -1.81
N THR A 36 13.11 3.40 -1.51
CA THR A 36 13.25 3.91 -0.14
C THR A 36 11.90 4.08 0.56
N MET A 37 10.89 4.60 -0.14
CA MET A 37 9.52 4.71 0.39
C MET A 37 8.96 3.34 0.74
N LEU A 38 9.01 2.40 -0.20
CA LEU A 38 8.52 1.04 0.00
C LEU A 38 9.25 0.32 1.14
N ALA A 39 10.56 0.52 1.27
CA ALA A 39 11.34 -0.03 2.37
C ALA A 39 10.88 0.53 3.72
N ASN A 40 10.67 1.84 3.82
CA ASN A 40 10.19 2.48 5.04
C ASN A 40 8.76 2.06 5.41
N VAL A 41 7.89 1.83 4.42
CA VAL A 41 6.53 1.29 4.62
C VAL A 41 6.62 -0.13 5.16
N ARG A 42 7.41 -1.02 4.54
CA ARG A 42 7.55 -2.42 4.97
C ARG A 42 7.96 -2.55 6.44
N ILE A 43 8.81 -1.65 6.94
CA ILE A 43 9.35 -1.71 8.32
C ILE A 43 8.65 -0.79 9.33
N GLY A 44 7.51 -0.18 8.97
CA GLY A 44 6.75 0.63 9.93
C GLY A 44 7.21 2.09 10.11
N ARG A 45 8.21 2.57 9.35
CA ARG A 45 8.71 3.95 9.46
C ARG A 45 7.83 4.98 8.78
N VAL A 46 7.15 4.60 7.70
CA VAL A 46 6.18 5.45 6.99
C VAL A 46 4.84 4.73 6.94
N MET A 47 3.81 5.35 7.48
CA MET A 47 2.46 4.79 7.51
C MET A 47 1.72 5.15 6.22
N ASN A 48 1.79 4.26 5.23
CA ASN A 48 1.02 4.37 3.99
C ASN A 48 0.35 3.02 3.72
N LEU A 49 -0.99 3.00 3.82
CA LEU A 49 -1.79 1.78 3.69
C LEU A 49 -1.80 1.26 2.25
N GLU A 50 -1.92 2.13 1.26
CA GLU A 50 -1.96 1.75 -0.16
C GLU A 50 -0.66 1.04 -0.58
N HIS A 51 0.49 1.58 -0.17
CA HIS A 51 1.78 0.97 -0.45
C HIS A 51 1.98 -0.35 0.29
N LEU A 52 1.49 -0.47 1.53
CA LEU A 52 1.57 -1.74 2.28
C LEU A 52 0.73 -2.83 1.60
N VAL A 53 -0.49 -2.50 1.18
CA VAL A 53 -1.38 -3.41 0.45
C VAL A 53 -0.78 -3.85 -0.88
N ALA A 54 -0.17 -2.92 -1.63
CA ALA A 54 0.55 -3.25 -2.85
C ALA A 54 1.72 -4.21 -2.60
N LEU A 55 2.55 -3.93 -1.58
CA LEU A 55 3.67 -4.80 -1.22
C LEU A 55 3.22 -6.21 -0.84
N ILE A 56 2.11 -6.35 -0.11
CA ILE A 56 1.52 -7.65 0.20
C ILE A 56 1.13 -8.38 -1.08
N GLY A 57 0.49 -7.71 -2.05
CA GLY A 57 0.14 -8.32 -3.33
C GLY A 57 1.37 -8.83 -4.11
N PHE A 58 2.51 -8.15 -4.02
CA PHE A 58 3.76 -8.57 -4.68
C PHE A 58 4.56 -9.62 -3.88
N GLY A 59 4.48 -9.60 -2.56
CA GLY A 59 5.31 -10.42 -1.68
C GLY A 59 4.63 -11.66 -1.11
N LEU A 60 3.30 -11.62 -0.99
CA LEU A 60 2.45 -12.64 -0.37
C LEU A 60 1.19 -12.86 -1.23
N PRO A 61 1.32 -13.39 -2.46
CA PRO A 61 0.21 -13.46 -3.43
C PRO A 61 -0.99 -14.29 -2.94
N ASP A 62 -0.77 -15.26 -2.06
CA ASP A 62 -1.82 -16.11 -1.50
C ASP A 62 -2.50 -15.49 -0.26
N PHE A 63 -1.91 -14.43 0.32
CA PHE A 63 -2.45 -13.80 1.52
C PHE A 63 -3.70 -12.98 1.19
N GLN A 64 -4.83 -13.36 1.81
CA GLN A 64 -6.09 -12.64 1.67
C GLN A 64 -6.14 -11.49 2.67
N ILE A 65 -6.11 -10.26 2.18
CA ILE A 65 -6.23 -9.06 3.02
C ILE A 65 -7.70 -8.92 3.48
N PRO A 66 -7.99 -8.86 4.79
CA PRO A 66 -9.35 -8.62 5.28
C PRO A 66 -9.93 -7.31 4.73
N GLU A 67 -11.20 -7.34 4.29
CA GLU A 67 -11.85 -6.19 3.63
C GLU A 67 -11.82 -4.92 4.49
N GLU A 68 -11.96 -5.06 5.81
CA GLU A 68 -11.94 -3.94 6.74
C GLU A 68 -10.58 -3.23 6.82
N LEU A 69 -9.51 -3.89 6.36
CA LEU A 69 -8.14 -3.38 6.32
C LEU A 69 -7.75 -2.80 4.96
N LEU A 70 -8.57 -2.95 3.93
CA LEU A 70 -8.31 -2.34 2.63
C LEU A 70 -8.40 -0.81 2.69
N PRO A 71 -7.68 -0.08 1.81
CA PRO A 71 -7.78 1.37 1.71
C PRO A 71 -9.21 1.74 1.36
N VAL A 72 -9.72 2.83 1.95
CA VAL A 72 -11.00 3.38 1.48
C VAL A 72 -10.68 4.09 0.18
N ALA A 73 -11.29 3.68 -0.93
CA ALA A 73 -11.11 4.36 -2.21
C ALA A 73 -11.27 5.87 -1.99
N PRO A 74 -10.28 6.70 -2.36
CA PRO A 74 -10.44 8.14 -2.21
C PRO A 74 -11.67 8.54 -3.00
N ALA A 75 -12.61 9.25 -2.34
CA ALA A 75 -13.71 9.88 -3.04
C ALA A 75 -13.08 10.77 -4.11
N ARG A 76 -13.11 10.33 -5.37
CA ARG A 76 -12.56 11.09 -6.48
C ARG A 76 -13.27 12.43 -6.46
N VAL A 77 -12.58 13.48 -6.03
CA VAL A 77 -13.06 14.84 -6.18
C VAL A 77 -13.03 15.09 -7.68
N SER A 78 -14.17 14.90 -8.34
CA SER A 78 -14.36 15.29 -9.73
C SER A 78 -14.23 16.80 -9.78
N VAL A 79 -13.03 17.29 -10.07
CA VAL A 79 -12.80 18.70 -10.37
C VAL A 79 -13.43 18.94 -11.75
N PRO A 80 -14.44 19.80 -11.89
CA PRO A 80 -14.94 20.16 -13.21
C PRO A 80 -13.81 20.88 -13.94
N LEU A 81 -13.38 20.33 -15.08
CA LEU A 81 -12.45 20.99 -16.00
C LEU A 81 -13.03 22.36 -16.40
N PRO A 82 -12.29 23.47 -16.26
CA PRO A 82 -12.72 24.72 -16.86
C PRO A 82 -12.68 24.56 -18.39
N LEU A 83 -13.87 24.60 -19.01
CA LEU A 83 -14.02 24.81 -20.46
C LEU A 83 -13.49 26.21 -20.78
N ASN A 84 -12.29 26.30 -21.34
CA ASN A 84 -11.90 27.50 -22.07
C ASN A 84 -12.27 27.29 -23.54
N LEU A 85 -13.29 28.06 -23.94
CA LEU A 85 -13.77 28.30 -25.31
C LEU A 85 -12.73 29.10 -26.12
#